data_AF-A0A0E2YXC0-F1
#
_entry.id   AF-A0A0E2YXC0-F1
#
_cell.length_a   1.000
_cell.length_b   1.000
_cell.length_c   1.000
_cell.angle_alpha   90.00
_cell.angle_beta   90.00
_cell.angle_gamma   90.00
#
_symmetry.space_group_name_H-M   'P 1'
#
loop_
_entity.id
_entity.type
_entity.pdbx_description
1 polymer ?
#
loop_
_entity_poly.entity_id
_entity_poly.type
_entity_poly.pdbx_seq_one_letter_code
_entity_poly.pdbx_strand_id
1 'polypeptide(L)'
;MLLSSMSARRREIAIMRAIGASPSFIFLIIQVEALLISIAGIIIALVAISMGVLFSQTYLAENYGIVINYFSMNSQMLIIVSVVLFSTFLLAMIPAISAYRMALHDSLGMMTT
;
A
#
# COMPACT_ATOMS: atom_id res chain seq x y z
N MET A 1 21.69 -1.17 18.62
CA MET A 1 20.79 -1.75 17.59
C MET A 1 20.27 -0.74 16.56
N LEU A 2 20.34 0.57 16.77
CA LEU A 2 19.98 1.58 15.75
C LEU A 2 21.07 1.78 14.67
N LEU A 3 22.35 1.64 15.03
CA LEU A 3 23.46 1.76 14.07
C LEU A 3 23.55 0.58 13.10
N SER A 4 23.11 -0.63 13.51
CA SER A 4 23.13 -1.82 12.65
C SER A 4 22.00 -1.84 11.62
N SER A 5 20.86 -1.17 11.88
CA SER A 5 19.80 -1.05 10.86
C SER A 5 20.13 0.02 9.80
N MET A 6 20.85 1.07 10.17
CA MET A 6 21.29 2.12 9.25
C MET A 6 22.29 1.59 8.21
N SER A 7 23.18 0.68 8.60
CA SER A 7 24.13 0.04 7.67
C SER A 7 23.46 -1.00 6.76
N ALA A 8 22.45 -1.73 7.26
CA ALA A 8 21.62 -2.61 6.44
C ALA A 8 20.84 -1.84 5.37
N ARG A 9 20.26 -0.69 5.72
CA ARG A 9 19.52 0.18 4.80
C ARG A 9 20.41 0.80 3.72
N ARG A 10 21.67 1.14 4.03
CA ARG A 10 22.65 1.61 3.03
C ARG A 10 23.04 0.51 2.04
N ARG A 11 23.10 -0.75 2.48
CA ARG A 11 23.48 -1.88 1.62
C ARG A 11 22.38 -2.24 0.62
N GLU A 12 21.11 -2.14 1.02
CA GLU A 12 19.97 -2.32 0.11
C GLU A 12 19.92 -1.24 -0.99
N ILE A 13 20.16 0.03 -0.62
CA ILE A 13 20.24 1.15 -1.58
C ILE A 13 21.39 0.95 -2.59
N ALA A 14 22.53 0.42 -2.12
CA ALA A 14 23.67 0.09 -2.99
C ALA A 14 23.38 -1.09 -3.92
N ILE A 15 22.61 -2.09 -3.48
CA ILE A 15 22.22 -3.24 -4.30
C ILE A 15 21.21 -2.81 -5.39
N MET A 16 20.22 -1.99 -5.05
CA MET A 16 19.29 -1.45 -6.06
C MET A 16 20.00 -0.60 -7.13
N ARG A 17 21.11 0.08 -6.76
CA ARG A 17 21.99 0.77 -7.72
C ARG A 17 22.86 -0.19 -8.54
N ALA A 18 23.36 -1.26 -7.95
CA ALA A 18 24.22 -2.24 -8.63
C ALA A 18 23.51 -3.01 -9.76
N ILE A 19 22.17 -3.08 -9.72
CA ILE A 19 21.35 -3.74 -10.74
C ILE A 19 21.14 -2.85 -11.98
N GLY A 20 21.54 -1.57 -11.96
CA GLY A 20 21.36 -0.65 -13.10
C GLY A 20 19.90 -0.31 -13.37
N ALA A 21 19.05 -0.39 -12.34
CA ALA A 21 17.62 -0.12 -12.45
C ALA A 21 17.39 1.31 -12.95
N SER A 22 16.70 1.43 -14.09
CA SER A 22 16.29 2.74 -14.59
C SER A 22 15.48 3.47 -13.52
N PRO A 23 15.60 4.80 -13.37
CA PRO A 23 14.82 5.56 -12.40
C PRO A 23 13.31 5.26 -12.49
N SER A 24 12.82 4.93 -13.69
CA SER A 24 11.46 4.47 -13.96
C SER A 24 11.10 3.09 -13.36
N PHE A 25 12.05 2.16 -13.27
CA PHE A 25 11.82 0.84 -12.67
C PHE A 25 11.62 0.95 -11.15
N ILE A 26 12.42 1.81 -10.48
CA ILE A 26 12.29 2.10 -9.05
C ILE A 26 10.93 2.77 -8.76
N PHE A 27 10.49 3.68 -9.62
CA PHE A 27 9.15 4.27 -9.52
C PHE A 27 8.05 3.20 -9.60
N LEU A 28 8.13 2.30 -10.59
CA LEU A 28 7.12 1.28 -10.82
C LEU A 28 7.03 0.29 -9.66
N ILE A 29 8.18 -0.16 -9.12
CA ILE A 29 8.18 -1.15 -8.04
C ILE A 29 7.56 -0.59 -6.74
N ILE A 30 7.88 0.66 -6.39
CA ILE A 30 7.30 1.34 -5.21
C ILE A 30 5.80 1.51 -5.37
N GLN A 31 5.35 1.89 -6.57
CA GLN A 31 3.93 2.06 -6.85
C GLN A 31 3.17 0.72 -6.74
N VAL A 32 3.74 -0.36 -7.28
CA VAL A 32 3.16 -1.70 -7.22
C VAL A 32 3.11 -2.21 -5.77
N GLU A 33 4.17 -2.02 -5.00
CA GLU A 33 4.21 -2.41 -3.59
C GLU A 33 3.12 -1.71 -2.77
N ALA A 34 2.97 -0.39 -2.93
CA ALA A 34 1.92 0.37 -2.26
C ALA A 34 0.52 -0.09 -2.65
N LEU A 35 0.28 -0.39 -3.93
CA LEU A 35 -1.00 -0.92 -4.41
C LEU A 35 -1.29 -2.31 -3.85
N LEU A 36 -0.29 -3.21 -3.80
CA LEU A 36 -0.45 -4.54 -3.23
C LEU A 36 -0.81 -4.49 -1.75
N ILE A 37 -0.14 -3.63 -0.97
CA ILE A 37 -0.44 -3.43 0.45
C ILE A 37 -1.87 -2.89 0.62
N SER A 38 -2.28 -1.92 -0.20
CA SER A 38 -3.63 -1.34 -0.16
C SER A 38 -4.71 -2.37 -0.47
N ILE A 39 -4.52 -3.19 -1.52
CA ILE A 39 -5.44 -4.27 -1.90
C ILE A 39 -5.53 -5.31 -0.79
N ALA A 40 -4.40 -5.73 -0.22
CA ALA A 40 -4.39 -6.66 0.91
C ALA A 40 -5.14 -6.09 2.11
N GLY A 41 -4.94 -4.80 2.44
CA GLY A 41 -5.67 -4.11 3.49
C GLY A 41 -7.19 -4.07 3.26
N ILE A 42 -7.63 -3.80 2.03
CA ILE A 42 -9.05 -3.82 1.65
C ILE A 42 -9.64 -5.22 1.85
N ILE A 43 -8.95 -6.28 1.40
CA ILE A 43 -9.40 -7.66 1.57
C ILE A 43 -9.52 -8.00 3.07
N ILE A 44 -8.51 -7.65 3.87
CA ILE A 44 -8.55 -7.88 5.32
C ILE A 44 -9.72 -7.13 5.97
N ALA A 45 -9.94 -5.87 5.59
CA ALA A 45 -11.04 -5.07 6.10
C ALA A 45 -12.42 -5.68 5.76
N LEU A 46 -12.59 -6.17 4.51
CA LEU A 46 -13.80 -6.88 4.08
C LEU A 46 -14.03 -8.15 4.89
N VAL A 47 -12.99 -8.95 5.10
CA VAL A 47 -13.08 -10.18 5.89
C VAL A 47 -13.40 -9.87 7.36
N ALA A 48 -12.75 -8.86 7.93
CA ALA A 48 -12.98 -8.43 9.31
C ALA A 48 -14.41 -7.91 9.52
N ILE A 49 -14.94 -7.10 8.59
CA ILE A 49 -16.30 -6.58 8.72
C ILE A 49 -17.35 -7.68 8.54
N SER A 50 -17.14 -8.62 7.61
CA SER A 50 -18.02 -9.78 7.44
C SER A 50 -18.06 -10.65 8.68
N MET A 51 -16.90 -10.94 9.28
CA MET A 51 -16.84 -11.68 10.55
C MET A 51 -17.51 -10.91 11.69
N GLY A 52 -17.23 -9.60 11.81
CA GLY A 52 -17.85 -8.76 12.83
C GLY A 52 -19.37 -8.74 12.74
N VAL A 53 -19.93 -8.64 11.53
CA VAL A 53 -21.37 -8.72 11.30
C VAL A 53 -21.92 -10.09 11.65
N LEU A 54 -21.26 -11.19 11.27
CA LEU A 54 -21.72 -12.55 11.56
C LEU A 54 -21.85 -12.79 13.08
N PHE A 55 -20.84 -12.42 13.86
CA PHE A 55 -20.87 -12.58 15.32
C PHE A 55 -21.88 -11.64 15.98
N SER A 56 -22.00 -10.41 15.46
CA SER A 56 -22.91 -9.41 16.03
C SER A 56 -24.37 -9.69 15.68
N GLN A 57 -24.65 -10.29 14.51
CA GLN A 57 -26.00 -10.57 14.04
C GLN A 57 -26.75 -11.50 14.99
N THR A 58 -26.10 -12.57 15.47
CA THR A 58 -26.71 -13.49 16.44
C THR A 58 -27.08 -12.76 17.73
N TYR A 59 -26.17 -11.93 18.25
CA TYR A 59 -26.40 -11.18 19.49
C TYR A 59 -27.48 -10.10 19.35
N LEU A 60 -27.49 -9.38 18.21
CA LEU A 60 -28.46 -8.31 17.94
C LEU A 60 -29.85 -8.83 17.58
N ALA A 61 -29.93 -9.97 16.88
CA ALA A 61 -31.21 -10.58 16.54
C ALA A 61 -31.93 -11.08 17.79
N GLU A 62 -31.21 -11.70 18.73
CA GLU A 62 -31.80 -12.22 19.97
C GLU A 62 -32.24 -11.11 20.95
N ASN A 63 -31.46 -10.02 21.06
CA ASN A 63 -31.72 -8.97 22.06
C ASN A 63 -32.57 -7.80 21.54
N TYR A 64 -32.48 -7.49 20.25
CA TYR A 64 -33.10 -6.28 19.67
C TYR A 64 -34.01 -6.56 18.47
N GLY A 65 -34.06 -7.80 17.96
CA GLY A 65 -34.84 -8.13 16.76
C GLY A 65 -34.36 -7.42 15.48
N ILE A 66 -33.17 -6.83 15.51
CA ILE A 66 -32.61 -6.09 14.37
C ILE A 66 -31.89 -7.08 13.46
N VAL A 67 -32.45 -7.31 12.27
CA VAL A 67 -31.83 -8.15 11.25
C VAL A 67 -30.87 -7.29 10.43
N ILE A 68 -29.57 -7.42 10.68
CA ILE A 68 -28.56 -6.78 9.83
C ILE A 68 -28.57 -7.48 8.47
N ASN A 69 -28.87 -6.73 7.41
CA ASN A 69 -28.74 -7.23 6.05
C ASN A 69 -27.25 -7.49 5.75
N TYR A 70 -26.98 -8.61 5.07
CA TYR A 70 -25.62 -8.97 4.65
C TYR A 70 -24.95 -7.80 3.93
N PHE A 71 -23.62 -7.70 4.11
CA PHE A 71 -22.77 -6.78 3.36
C PHE A 71 -22.87 -7.11 1.86
N SER A 72 -23.84 -6.51 1.18
CA SER A 72 -24.05 -6.66 -0.26
C SER A 72 -23.18 -5.66 -0.99
N MET A 73 -22.63 -6.07 -2.14
CA MET A 73 -21.80 -5.23 -3.00
C MET A 73 -22.66 -4.11 -3.61
N ASN A 74 -22.87 -3.04 -2.84
CA ASN A 74 -23.65 -1.87 -3.23
C ASN A 74 -22.71 -0.84 -3.92
N SER A 75 -23.27 0.00 -4.79
CA SER A 75 -22.56 1.08 -5.49
C SER A 75 -21.78 1.99 -4.54
N GLN A 76 -22.28 2.21 -3.32
CA GLN A 76 -21.58 2.98 -2.29
C GLN A 76 -20.26 2.35 -1.87
N MET A 77 -20.19 1.02 -1.76
CA MET A 77 -18.98 0.33 -1.36
C MET A 77 -17.91 0.37 -2.46
N LEU A 78 -18.34 0.26 -3.72
CA LEU A 78 -17.47 0.46 -4.87
C LEU A 78 -16.85 1.87 -4.89
N ILE A 79 -17.63 2.90 -4.54
CA ILE A 79 -17.13 4.28 -4.42
C ILE A 79 -16.09 4.37 -3.31
N ILE A 80 -16.36 3.82 -2.12
CA ILE A 80 -15.41 3.85 -0.99
C ILE A 80 -14.10 3.16 -1.37
N VAL A 81 -14.16 1.95 -1.92
CA VAL A 81 -12.96 1.22 -2.35
C VAL A 81 -12.19 1.99 -3.42
N SER A 82 -12.88 2.59 -4.39
CA SER A 82 -12.26 3.38 -5.45
C SER A 82 -11.55 4.62 -4.89
N VAL A 83 -12.17 5.33 -3.94
CA VAL A 83 -11.57 6.50 -3.28
C VAL A 83 -10.34 6.10 -2.47
N VAL A 84 -10.40 4.99 -1.75
CA VAL A 84 -9.25 4.48 -0.96
C VAL A 84 -8.09 4.11 -1.87
N LEU A 85 -8.34 3.38 -2.96
CA LEU A 85 -7.31 3.03 -3.93
C LEU A 85 -6.72 4.28 -4.59
N PHE A 86 -7.56 5.23 -4.99
CA PHE A 86 -7.12 6.47 -5.62
C PHE A 86 -6.28 7.33 -4.67
N SER A 87 -6.71 7.46 -3.41
CA SER A 87 -5.95 8.16 -2.36
C SER A 87 -4.61 7.48 -2.09
N THR A 88 -4.59 6.15 -2.01
CA THR A 88 -3.34 5.39 -1.83
C THR A 88 -2.39 5.63 -3.00
N PHE A 89 -2.90 5.58 -4.22
CA PHE A 89 -2.11 5.83 -5.42
C PHE A 89 -1.48 7.23 -5.39
N LEU A 90 -2.26 8.27 -5.06
CA LEU A 90 -1.77 9.65 -4.95
C LEU A 90 -0.71 9.82 -3.86
N LEU A 91 -0.93 9.23 -2.68
CA LEU A 91 0.01 9.33 -1.56
C LEU A 91 1.31 8.57 -1.84
N ALA A 92 1.24 7.41 -2.49
CA ALA A 92 2.40 6.61 -2.88
C ALA A 92 3.23 7.28 -4.00
N MET A 93 2.62 8.16 -4.79
CA MET A 93 3.30 8.90 -5.84
C MET A 93 4.39 9.85 -5.30
N ILE A 94 4.21 10.41 -4.10
CA ILE A 94 5.17 11.32 -3.46
C ILE A 94 6.53 10.63 -3.20
N PRO A 95 6.62 9.51 -2.44
CA PRO A 95 7.88 8.82 -2.23
C PRO A 95 8.43 8.19 -3.52
N ALA A 96 7.57 7.76 -4.45
CA ALA A 96 8.02 7.21 -5.73
C ALA A 96 8.74 8.27 -6.60
N ILE A 97 8.22 9.50 -6.67
CA ILE A 97 8.88 10.62 -7.36
C ILE A 97 10.18 11.01 -6.65
N SER A 98 10.20 11.01 -5.32
CA SER A 98 11.40 11.28 -4.54
C SER A 98 12.52 10.28 -4.86
N ALA A 99 12.18 8.98 -4.90
CA ALA A 99 13.11 7.91 -5.27
C ALA A 99 13.62 8.03 -6.72
N TYR A 100 12.74 8.39 -7.66
CA TYR A 100 13.11 8.67 -9.05
C TYR A 100 14.16 9.78 -9.15
N ARG A 101 13.95 10.92 -8.46
CA ARG A 101 14.88 12.06 -8.48
C ARG A 101 16.23 11.71 -7.87
N MET A 102 16.24 10.96 -6.78
CA MET A 102 17.48 10.48 -6.16
C MET A 102 18.27 9.58 -7.11
N ALA A 103 17.60 8.62 -7.77
CA ALA A 103 18.25 7.72 -8.73
C ALA A 103 18.82 8.47 -9.95
N LEU A 104 18.10 9.47 -10.45
CA LEU A 104 18.55 10.27 -11.61
C LEU A 104 19.80 11.10 -11.28
N HIS A 105 19.84 11.77 -10.13
CA HIS A 105 20.99 12.58 -9.71
C HIS A 105 22.25 11.73 -9.49
N ASP A 106 22.09 10.51 -8.96
CA ASP A 106 23.19 9.58 -8.72
C ASP A 106 23.80 9.02 -10.01
N SER A 107 23.00 8.88 -11.08
CA SER A 107 23.48 8.45 -12.41
C SER A 107 24.31 9.52 -13.13
N LEU A 108 23.97 10.81 -12.96
CA LEU A 108 24.70 11.93 -13.55
C LEU A 108 26.07 12.16 -12.88
N GLY A 109 26.19 11.88 -11.58
CA GLY A 109 27.45 12.01 -10.85
C GLY A 109 28.52 10.95 -11.20
N MET A 110 28.12 9.82 -11.78
CA MET A 110 29.04 8.76 -12.22
C MET A 110 29.69 9.02 -13.59
N MET A 111 29.18 9.97 -14.38
CA MET A 111 29.74 10.31 -15.70
C MET A 111 30.80 11.42 -15.67
N THR A 112 31.07 12.03 -14.51
CA THR A 112 31.95 13.23 -14.41
C THR A 112 33.29 13.01 -13.67
N THR A 113 33.68 11.77 -13.36
CA THR A 113 35.01 11.43 -12.81
C THR A 113 35.56 10.20 -13.50
#